data_AF-A0A9X3S4D4-F1
#
_entry.id   AF-A0A9X3S4D4-F1
#
_cell.length_a   1.000
_cell.length_b   1.000
_cell.length_c   1.000
_cell.angle_alpha   90.00
_cell.angle_beta   90.00
_cell.angle_gamma   90.00
#
_symmetry.space_group_name_H-M   'P 1'
#
loop_
_entity.id
_entity.type
_entity.pdbx_description
1 polymer ?
#
loop_
_entity_poly.entity_id
_entity_poly.type
_entity_poly.pdbx_seq_one_letter_code
_entity_poly.pdbx_strand_id
1 'polypeptide(L)'
;MERGSFGRVVVGSVVTTLALTGCQLKNGGEDLVNGKQQFVTNCAACHTLARAGASGVTGPNLDEAFRQSRADGMKDSTFAGIVEGQIAHPNRNAQVDPATGKELPLMKPGIVTGEDARDVAAYVASAVAEPGEDTGPLAAVGASKAEGTATEQGGTLDIPVAASGLAYKFADATATAGQVTVKSENPQPTQHDIAIEGNGVNEKGEVVTSGGVSQFSADLKPGTYTFFCSVPGHREGGMEGKLTVK
;
A
#
# COMPACT_ATOMS: atom_id res chain seq x y z
N MET A 1 -9.00 -22.36 -76.92
CA MET A 1 -7.57 -22.72 -76.90
C MET A 1 -6.80 -21.52 -76.34
N GLU A 2 -5.88 -21.78 -75.40
CA GLU A 2 -4.77 -20.92 -74.88
C GLU A 2 -5.15 -19.64 -74.11
N ARG A 3 -4.97 -19.49 -72.78
CA ARG A 3 -3.81 -19.50 -71.84
C ARG A 3 -2.87 -18.27 -71.88
N GLY A 4 -2.80 -17.55 -70.75
CA GLY A 4 -1.75 -16.58 -70.33
C GLY A 4 -2.28 -15.66 -69.21
N SER A 5 -2.15 -15.98 -67.92
CA SER A 5 -1.05 -15.73 -66.96
C SER A 5 -0.75 -14.25 -66.64
N PHE A 6 -0.84 -13.89 -65.35
CA PHE A 6 -0.14 -12.87 -64.52
C PHE A 6 -1.13 -12.50 -63.40
N GLY A 7 -1.03 -12.92 -62.14
CA GLY A 7 0.15 -13.10 -61.30
C GLY A 7 0.32 -11.89 -60.40
N ARG A 8 -0.34 -11.86 -59.23
CA ARG A 8 0.12 -11.07 -58.07
C ARG A 8 -0.49 -11.57 -56.76
N VAL A 9 0.40 -12.20 -56.00
CA VAL A 9 0.30 -12.64 -54.61
C VAL A 9 0.17 -11.42 -53.70
N VAL A 10 -0.78 -11.42 -52.77
CA VAL A 10 -0.77 -10.54 -51.60
C VAL A 10 -0.60 -11.42 -50.35
N VAL A 11 0.64 -11.39 -49.85
CA VAL A 11 1.08 -11.71 -48.49
C VAL A 11 0.22 -10.87 -47.53
N GLY A 12 -0.51 -11.42 -46.55
CA GLY A 12 0.00 -12.23 -45.45
C GLY A 12 0.29 -11.31 -44.25
N SER A 13 -0.72 -10.95 -43.46
CA SER A 13 -0.54 -10.35 -42.13
C SER A 13 -1.30 -11.18 -41.11
N VAL A 14 -0.62 -12.22 -40.61
CA VAL A 14 -1.01 -12.91 -39.38
C VAL A 14 -0.74 -11.93 -38.25
N VAL A 15 -1.79 -11.40 -37.63
CA VAL A 15 -1.69 -10.69 -36.35
C VAL A 15 -1.43 -11.77 -35.30
N THR A 16 -0.15 -12.03 -35.04
CA THR A 16 0.26 -12.85 -33.90
C THR A 16 0.02 -11.99 -32.65
N THR A 17 -1.09 -12.25 -31.97
CA THR A 17 -1.28 -11.81 -30.58
C THR A 17 -0.20 -12.48 -29.72
N LEU A 18 0.90 -11.77 -29.51
CA LEU A 18 1.85 -12.07 -28.44
C LEU A 18 1.13 -11.85 -27.11
N ALA A 19 0.51 -12.92 -26.61
CA ALA A 19 0.19 -13.03 -25.20
C ALA A 19 1.52 -12.97 -24.45
N LEU A 20 1.83 -11.81 -23.88
CA LEU A 20 2.87 -11.66 -22.87
C LEU A 20 2.41 -12.47 -21.65
N THR A 21 2.76 -13.75 -21.65
CA THR A 21 2.78 -14.57 -20.44
C THR A 21 3.78 -13.92 -19.50
N GLY A 22 3.28 -13.14 -18.54
CA GLY A 22 4.08 -12.66 -17.43
C GLY A 22 4.72 -13.85 -16.74
N CYS A 23 6.04 -13.86 -16.67
CA CYS A 23 6.77 -14.68 -15.73
C CYS A 23 6.36 -14.23 -14.32
N GLN A 24 5.27 -14.79 -13.81
CA GLN A 24 5.00 -14.87 -12.38
C GLN A 24 6.25 -15.51 -11.75
N LEU A 25 6.89 -14.77 -10.85
CA LEU A 25 8.02 -15.22 -10.06
C LEU A 25 7.56 -16.41 -9.20
N LYS A 26 7.58 -17.61 -9.77
CA LYS A 26 7.23 -18.85 -9.08
C LYS A 26 8.41 -19.27 -8.21
N ASN A 27 8.45 -18.73 -7.01
CA ASN A 27 8.74 -19.59 -5.87
C ASN A 27 7.36 -20.15 -5.44
N GLY A 28 7.27 -21.46 -5.20
CA GLY A 28 6.20 -22.14 -4.43
C GLY A 28 4.72 -22.02 -4.81
N GLY A 29 4.31 -21.16 -5.74
CA GLY A 29 2.89 -20.79 -5.93
C GLY A 29 2.44 -19.60 -5.08
N GLU A 30 3.37 -18.90 -4.41
CA GLU A 30 3.10 -17.69 -3.65
C GLU A 30 2.97 -16.44 -4.56
N ASP A 31 2.07 -15.52 -4.22
CA ASP A 31 1.88 -14.25 -4.91
C ASP A 31 2.58 -13.11 -4.15
N LEU A 32 3.80 -12.77 -4.57
CA LEU A 32 4.57 -11.69 -3.94
C LEU A 32 3.88 -10.32 -4.05
N VAL A 33 3.06 -10.08 -5.08
CA VAL A 33 2.35 -8.81 -5.28
C VAL A 33 1.24 -8.69 -4.24
N ASN A 34 0.45 -9.76 -4.06
CA ASN A 34 -0.51 -9.84 -2.96
C ASN A 34 0.20 -9.72 -1.60
N GLY A 35 1.31 -10.44 -1.43
CA GLY A 35 2.11 -10.42 -0.20
C GLY A 35 2.60 -9.02 0.18
N LYS A 36 3.11 -8.26 -0.79
CA LYS A 36 3.47 -6.85 -0.56
C LYS A 36 2.26 -6.01 -0.20
N GLN A 37 1.13 -6.18 -0.88
CA GLN A 37 -0.08 -5.40 -0.62
C GLN A 37 -0.58 -5.64 0.81
N GLN A 38 -0.65 -6.91 1.22
CA GLN A 38 -1.05 -7.30 2.56
C GLN A 38 -0.05 -6.82 3.63
N PHE A 39 1.25 -6.87 3.34
CA PHE A 39 2.27 -6.33 4.24
C PHE A 39 2.11 -4.82 4.44
N VAL A 40 1.95 -4.08 3.34
CA VAL A 40 1.78 -2.63 3.35
C VAL A 40 0.52 -2.23 4.13
N THR A 41 -0.58 -2.96 3.96
CA THR A 41 -1.83 -2.71 4.69
C THR A 41 -1.77 -3.07 6.17
N ASN A 42 -1.16 -4.21 6.52
CA ASN A 42 -1.35 -4.80 7.85
C ASN A 42 -0.10 -4.78 8.75
N CYS A 43 1.08 -4.59 8.17
CA CYS A 43 2.36 -4.74 8.87
C CYS A 43 3.21 -3.46 8.86
N ALA A 44 3.05 -2.60 7.86
CA ALA A 44 3.91 -1.43 7.65
C ALA A 44 3.86 -0.39 8.79
N ALA A 45 2.73 -0.28 9.49
CA ALA A 45 2.59 0.59 10.66
C ALA A 45 3.57 0.23 11.80
N CYS A 46 3.90 -1.06 11.91
CA CYS A 46 4.69 -1.59 13.02
C CYS A 46 6.13 -1.90 12.62
N HIS A 47 6.35 -2.39 11.40
CA HIS A 47 7.66 -2.89 10.97
C HIS A 47 8.33 -1.95 9.98
N THR A 48 9.67 -1.88 10.07
CA THR A 48 10.49 -1.24 9.04
C THR A 48 10.79 -2.27 7.96
N LEU A 49 10.52 -1.93 6.71
CA LEU A 49 10.93 -2.70 5.52
C LEU A 49 10.97 -1.74 4.32
N ALA A 50 12.18 -1.30 3.95
CA ALA A 50 12.38 -0.22 2.99
C ALA A 50 11.76 -0.53 1.62
N ARG A 51 11.90 -1.76 1.11
CA ARG A 51 11.31 -2.18 -0.17
C ARG A 51 9.78 -2.12 -0.22
N ALA A 52 9.15 -2.15 0.95
CA ALA A 52 7.70 -1.97 1.09
C ALA A 52 7.29 -0.51 1.36
N GLY A 53 8.24 0.42 1.46
CA GLY A 53 7.98 1.78 1.92
C GLY A 53 7.58 1.87 3.40
N ALA A 54 7.81 0.81 4.17
CA ALA A 54 7.37 0.73 5.56
C ALA A 54 8.42 1.30 6.52
N SER A 55 7.97 2.16 7.43
CA SER A 55 8.81 2.90 8.38
C SER A 55 8.44 2.68 9.85
N GLY A 56 7.56 1.72 10.14
CA GLY A 56 7.14 1.42 11.50
C GLY A 56 8.31 0.97 12.39
N VAL A 57 8.34 1.44 13.64
CA VAL A 57 9.42 1.17 14.60
C VAL A 57 8.94 0.43 15.86
N THR A 58 7.66 0.07 15.91
CA THR A 58 7.06 -0.66 17.05
C THR A 58 7.53 -2.11 17.08
N GLY A 59 7.58 -2.75 15.92
CA GLY A 59 8.09 -4.10 15.70
C GLY A 59 9.55 -4.09 15.22
N PRO A 60 10.16 -5.28 15.04
CA PRO A 60 11.52 -5.39 14.53
C PRO A 60 11.70 -4.73 13.16
N ASN A 61 12.89 -4.16 12.95
CA ASN A 61 13.34 -3.73 11.65
C ASN A 61 13.69 -4.95 10.79
N LEU A 62 12.93 -5.17 9.72
CA LEU A 62 13.07 -6.31 8.84
C LEU A 62 14.22 -6.12 7.83
N ASP A 63 14.62 -4.89 7.50
CA ASP A 63 15.85 -4.68 6.72
C ASP A 63 17.11 -5.15 7.47
N GLU A 64 17.03 -5.29 8.78
CA GLU A 64 18.12 -5.77 9.64
C GLU A 64 17.96 -7.23 10.09
N ALA A 65 16.73 -7.73 10.11
CA ALA A 65 16.43 -9.10 10.47
C ALA A 65 17.08 -10.07 9.49
N PHE A 66 17.54 -11.23 9.99
CA PHE A 66 18.16 -12.29 9.19
C PHE A 66 19.44 -11.92 8.42
N ARG A 67 20.03 -10.71 8.57
CA ARG A 67 21.29 -10.33 7.90
C ARG A 67 22.37 -11.40 8.03
N GLN A 68 22.62 -11.88 9.25
CA GLN A 68 23.63 -12.91 9.48
C GLN A 68 23.19 -14.28 8.97
N SER A 69 21.93 -14.67 9.20
CA SER A 69 21.39 -15.93 8.68
C SER A 69 21.52 -16.04 7.16
N ARG A 70 21.32 -14.93 6.45
CA ARG A 70 21.49 -14.84 5.01
C ARG A 70 22.96 -14.93 4.61
N ALA A 71 23.86 -14.24 5.33
CA ALA A 71 25.31 -14.37 5.14
C ALA A 71 25.81 -15.81 5.37
N ASP A 72 25.19 -16.53 6.31
CA ASP A 72 25.44 -17.94 6.60
C ASP A 72 24.80 -18.90 5.57
N GLY A 73 24.12 -18.37 4.56
CA GLY A 73 23.61 -19.11 3.41
C GLY A 73 22.19 -19.67 3.54
N MET A 74 21.45 -19.30 4.60
CA MET A 74 20.03 -19.65 4.72
C MET A 74 19.22 -19.04 3.56
N LYS A 75 18.16 -19.73 3.15
CA LYS A 75 17.37 -19.40 1.96
C LYS A 75 16.07 -18.71 2.32
N ASP A 76 15.50 -18.01 1.34
CA ASP A 76 14.21 -17.31 1.47
C ASP A 76 13.10 -18.23 1.98
N SER A 77 13.08 -19.51 1.60
CA SER A 77 12.09 -20.47 2.11
C SER A 77 12.18 -20.67 3.63
N THR A 78 13.38 -20.60 4.22
CA THR A 78 13.56 -20.63 5.67
C THR A 78 13.02 -19.35 6.30
N PHE A 79 13.31 -18.19 5.73
CA PHE A 79 12.80 -16.92 6.23
C PHE A 79 11.28 -16.83 6.12
N ALA A 80 10.71 -17.28 5.00
CA ALA A 80 9.27 -17.34 4.79
C ALA A 80 8.60 -18.23 5.84
N GLY A 81 9.13 -19.43 6.10
CA GLY A 81 8.59 -20.30 7.16
C GLY A 81 8.63 -19.67 8.55
N ILE A 82 9.70 -18.92 8.88
CA ILE A 82 9.80 -18.21 10.15
C ILE A 82 8.80 -17.05 10.22
N VAL A 83 8.67 -16.26 9.15
CA VAL A 83 7.76 -15.12 9.10
C VAL A 83 6.30 -15.59 9.16
N GLU A 84 5.91 -16.60 8.38
CA GLU A 84 4.57 -17.20 8.42
C GLU A 84 4.26 -17.73 9.83
N GLY A 85 5.23 -18.43 10.44
CA GLY A 85 5.14 -18.89 11.82
C GLY A 85 4.92 -17.75 12.82
N GLN A 86 5.59 -16.61 12.66
CA GLN A 86 5.40 -15.44 13.54
C GLN A 86 4.08 -14.72 13.30
N ILE A 87 3.56 -14.69 12.07
CA ILE A 87 2.24 -14.15 11.79
C ILE A 87 1.17 -14.99 12.53
N ALA A 88 1.30 -16.32 12.49
CA ALA A 88 0.38 -17.22 13.17
C ALA A 88 0.56 -17.22 14.70
N HIS A 89 1.81 -17.18 15.16
CA HIS A 89 2.20 -17.41 16.55
C HIS A 89 3.24 -16.38 17.04
N PRO A 90 2.87 -15.09 17.14
CA PRO A 90 3.78 -14.06 17.61
C PRO A 90 4.17 -14.28 19.07
N ASN A 91 5.27 -13.65 19.49
CA ASN A 91 5.68 -13.66 20.88
C ASN A 91 4.58 -13.04 21.76
N ARG A 92 4.13 -13.81 22.78
CA ARG A 92 3.07 -13.39 23.71
C ARG A 92 3.60 -12.90 25.05
N ASN A 93 4.92 -12.96 25.25
CA ASN A 93 5.54 -12.45 26.45
C ASN A 93 5.65 -10.92 26.34
N ALA A 94 5.33 -10.23 27.43
CA ALA A 94 5.52 -8.79 27.54
C ALA A 94 6.97 -8.43 27.20
N GLN A 95 7.12 -7.53 26.24
CA GLN A 95 8.40 -6.97 25.87
C GLN A 95 8.53 -5.61 26.53
N VAL A 96 9.71 -5.29 27.05
CA VAL A 96 9.98 -4.01 27.70
C VAL A 96 11.07 -3.32 26.92
N ASP A 97 10.85 -2.07 26.57
CA ASP A 97 11.86 -1.22 25.97
C ASP A 97 13.02 -1.05 26.96
N PRO A 98 14.25 -1.49 26.64
CA PRO A 98 15.38 -1.41 27.55
C PRO A 98 15.82 0.03 27.86
N ALA A 99 15.49 0.99 26.99
CA ALA A 99 15.83 2.40 27.18
C ALA A 99 14.80 3.13 28.05
N THR A 100 13.50 2.82 27.90
CA THR A 100 12.43 3.55 28.60
C THR A 100 11.76 2.77 29.74
N GLY A 101 11.99 1.46 29.84
CA GLY A 101 11.36 0.58 30.83
C GLY A 101 9.86 0.36 30.60
N LYS A 102 9.30 0.83 29.48
CA LYS A 102 7.87 0.71 29.16
C LYS A 102 7.59 -0.59 28.42
N GLU A 103 6.42 -1.16 28.68
CA GLU A 103 5.93 -2.32 27.92
C GLU A 103 5.63 -1.91 26.47
N LEU A 104 6.11 -2.71 25.52
CA LEU A 104 5.92 -2.51 24.09
C LEU A 104 4.61 -3.18 23.64
N PRO A 105 3.88 -2.58 22.67
CA PRO A 105 2.73 -3.22 22.07
C PRO A 105 3.09 -4.59 21.47
N LEU A 106 2.26 -5.60 21.75
CA LEU A 106 2.46 -6.94 21.21
C LEU A 106 1.80 -7.09 19.83
N MET A 107 2.48 -7.80 18.93
CA MET A 107 1.91 -8.23 17.65
C MET A 107 0.75 -9.21 17.91
N LYS A 108 -0.41 -8.94 17.30
CA LYS A 108 -1.58 -9.82 17.38
C LYS A 108 -1.37 -11.07 16.50
N PRO A 109 -1.81 -12.26 16.94
CA PRO A 109 -1.78 -13.45 16.09
C PRO A 109 -2.80 -13.34 14.96
N GLY A 110 -2.48 -13.88 13.79
CA GLY A 110 -3.41 -14.04 12.68
C GLY A 110 -3.90 -12.73 12.08
N ILE A 111 -3.06 -11.69 12.06
CA ILE A 111 -3.34 -10.41 11.40
C ILE A 111 -3.70 -10.63 9.92
N VAL A 112 -3.01 -11.58 9.27
CA VAL A 112 -3.40 -12.19 8.00
C VAL A 112 -3.36 -13.72 8.18
N THR A 113 -4.11 -14.47 7.36
CA THR A 113 -4.23 -15.93 7.50
C THR A 113 -4.24 -16.64 6.15
N GLY A 114 -4.04 -17.95 6.13
CA GLY A 114 -4.18 -18.76 4.92
C GLY A 114 -3.18 -18.36 3.83
N GLU A 115 -3.68 -18.16 2.60
CA GLU A 115 -2.87 -17.75 1.45
C GLU A 115 -2.22 -16.38 1.65
N ASP A 116 -2.95 -15.40 2.19
CA ASP A 116 -2.40 -14.07 2.45
C ASP A 116 -1.20 -14.11 3.43
N ALA A 117 -1.23 -14.98 4.43
CA ALA A 117 -0.10 -15.14 5.35
C ALA A 117 1.14 -15.73 4.66
N ARG A 118 0.94 -16.71 3.77
CA ARG A 118 2.03 -17.29 2.96
C ARG A 118 2.61 -16.26 2.00
N ASP A 119 1.76 -15.49 1.34
CA ASP A 119 2.17 -14.46 0.39
C ASP A 119 2.95 -13.34 1.09
N VAL A 120 2.47 -12.85 2.25
CA VAL A 120 3.20 -11.87 3.07
C VAL A 120 4.56 -12.43 3.47
N ALA A 121 4.60 -13.67 3.95
CA ALA A 121 5.84 -14.29 4.38
C ALA A 121 6.84 -14.46 3.23
N ALA A 122 6.37 -14.86 2.05
CA ALA A 122 7.19 -14.96 0.84
C ALA A 122 7.72 -13.59 0.39
N TYR A 123 6.87 -12.55 0.40
CA TYR A 123 7.30 -11.20 0.07
C TYR A 123 8.36 -10.69 1.06
N VAL A 124 8.09 -10.78 2.37
CA VAL A 124 9.05 -10.37 3.40
C VAL A 124 10.35 -11.14 3.23
N ALA A 125 10.33 -12.46 3.06
CA ALA A 125 11.52 -13.26 2.84
C ALA A 125 12.35 -12.82 1.62
N SER A 126 11.68 -12.38 0.54
CA SER A 126 12.35 -11.87 -0.66
C SER A 126 12.98 -10.48 -0.49
N ALA A 127 12.56 -9.73 0.54
CA ALA A 127 12.96 -8.34 0.80
C ALA A 127 13.87 -8.17 2.03
N VAL A 128 13.75 -9.06 3.02
CA VAL A 128 14.42 -8.99 4.32
C VAL A 128 15.94 -9.06 4.18
N ALA A 129 16.67 -8.17 4.85
CA ALA A 129 18.13 -8.05 4.76
C ALA A 129 18.73 -7.89 3.35
N GLU A 130 17.93 -7.49 2.37
CA GLU A 130 18.37 -7.30 0.98
C GLU A 130 18.08 -5.87 0.52
N PRO A 131 19.11 -5.02 0.40
CA PRO A 131 18.91 -3.65 -0.08
C PRO A 131 18.52 -3.65 -1.55
N GLY A 132 17.66 -2.71 -1.95
CA GLY A 132 17.26 -2.55 -3.34
C GLY A 132 15.87 -1.95 -3.45
N GLU A 133 15.36 -1.93 -4.68
CA GLU A 133 14.03 -1.43 -5.02
C GLU A 133 13.24 -2.56 -5.67
N ASP A 134 11.94 -2.62 -5.37
CA ASP A 134 11.04 -3.51 -6.10
C ASP A 134 10.91 -3.04 -7.57
N THR A 135 10.73 -3.99 -8.49
CA THR A 135 10.58 -3.72 -9.93
C THR A 135 9.30 -4.33 -10.48
N GLY A 136 8.85 -3.86 -11.64
CA GLY A 136 7.68 -4.41 -12.33
C GLY A 136 6.40 -4.32 -11.48
N PRO A 137 5.55 -5.37 -11.44
CA PRO A 137 4.32 -5.37 -10.66
C PRO A 137 4.51 -5.11 -9.16
N LEU A 138 5.62 -5.57 -8.56
CA LEU A 138 5.93 -5.29 -7.15
C LEU A 138 6.20 -3.82 -6.88
N ALA A 139 6.83 -3.13 -7.84
CA ALA A 139 7.04 -1.68 -7.74
C ALA A 139 5.70 -0.92 -7.74
N ALA A 140 4.68 -1.44 -8.43
CA ALA A 140 3.38 -0.78 -8.53
C ALA A 140 2.58 -0.82 -7.22
N VAL A 141 2.82 -1.82 -6.36
CA VAL A 141 2.16 -1.94 -5.05
C VAL A 141 2.68 -0.85 -4.12
N GLY A 142 1.77 -0.01 -3.64
CA GLY A 142 2.12 1.18 -2.85
C GLY A 142 2.61 2.37 -3.70
N ALA A 143 2.78 2.22 -5.02
CA ALA A 143 3.24 3.29 -5.91
C ALA A 143 2.13 4.05 -6.61
N SER A 144 0.87 3.88 -6.21
CA SER A 144 -0.14 4.87 -6.55
C SER A 144 0.25 6.14 -5.82
N LYS A 145 0.95 7.03 -6.51
CA LYS A 145 1.34 8.33 -5.97
C LYS A 145 0.16 9.26 -6.16
N ALA A 146 -0.18 10.00 -5.11
CA ALA A 146 -1.14 11.08 -5.22
C ALA A 146 -0.57 12.17 -6.15
N GLU A 147 -1.39 12.71 -7.06
CA GLU A 147 -0.96 13.71 -8.02
C GLU A 147 -2.01 14.80 -8.26
N GLY A 148 -1.57 16.02 -8.52
CA GLY A 148 -2.47 17.15 -8.79
C GLY A 148 -3.19 17.67 -7.55
N THR A 149 -4.16 18.56 -7.78
CA THR A 149 -4.83 19.33 -6.72
C THR A 149 -6.35 19.20 -6.84
N ALA A 150 -7.00 18.65 -5.82
CA ALA A 150 -8.46 18.70 -5.70
C ALA A 150 -8.90 20.15 -5.44
N THR A 151 -9.98 20.60 -6.07
CA THR A 151 -10.56 21.93 -5.83
C THR A 151 -11.98 21.77 -5.36
N GLU A 152 -12.29 22.36 -4.21
CA GLU A 152 -13.65 22.44 -3.67
C GLU A 152 -14.60 23.12 -4.67
N GLN A 153 -15.80 22.57 -4.79
CA GLN A 153 -16.86 23.10 -5.64
C GLN A 153 -18.18 23.13 -4.86
N GLY A 154 -18.73 24.33 -4.66
CA GLY A 154 -20.06 24.50 -4.06
C GLY A 154 -20.16 23.98 -2.62
N GLY A 155 -19.12 24.17 -1.82
CA GLY A 155 -18.99 23.68 -0.45
C GLY A 155 -18.62 22.21 -0.34
N THR A 156 -18.29 21.52 -1.44
CA THR A 156 -17.90 20.10 -1.44
C THR A 156 -16.50 19.91 -1.98
N LEU A 157 -15.66 19.20 -1.23
CA LEU A 157 -14.30 18.82 -1.60
C LEU A 157 -14.22 17.30 -1.74
N ASP A 158 -14.12 16.82 -2.98
CA ASP A 158 -13.96 15.39 -3.29
C ASP A 158 -12.47 15.03 -3.42
N ILE A 159 -11.99 14.16 -2.53
CA ILE A 159 -10.62 13.61 -2.51
C ILE A 159 -10.74 12.08 -2.51
N PRO A 160 -11.03 11.44 -3.66
CA PRO A 160 -11.20 10.00 -3.73
C PRO A 160 -9.89 9.24 -3.48
N VAL A 161 -10.01 8.02 -2.96
CA VAL A 161 -8.91 7.06 -2.90
C VAL A 161 -8.51 6.65 -4.33
N ALA A 162 -7.22 6.42 -4.55
CA ALA A 162 -6.71 5.87 -5.80
C ALA A 162 -7.29 4.47 -6.07
N ALA A 163 -7.24 4.01 -7.32
CA ALA A 163 -7.79 2.69 -7.67
C ALA A 163 -7.00 1.51 -7.05
N SER A 164 -5.77 1.76 -6.60
CA SER A 164 -4.88 0.78 -5.97
C SER A 164 -3.95 1.48 -4.97
N GLY A 165 -3.26 0.71 -4.13
CA GLY A 165 -2.24 1.22 -3.20
C GLY A 165 -2.79 2.10 -2.06
N LEU A 166 -1.87 2.65 -1.27
CA LEU A 166 -2.17 3.53 -0.14
C LEU A 166 -2.04 4.99 -0.53
N ALA A 167 -2.99 5.49 -1.32
CA ALA A 167 -3.00 6.90 -1.70
C ALA A 167 -4.39 7.43 -2.02
N TYR A 168 -4.53 8.75 -1.86
CA TYR A 168 -5.57 9.51 -2.52
C TYR A 168 -5.20 9.77 -3.99
N LYS A 169 -6.19 10.07 -4.83
CA LYS A 169 -5.91 10.48 -6.21
C LYS A 169 -5.13 11.79 -6.27
N PHE A 170 -5.41 12.73 -5.35
CA PHE A 170 -4.84 14.07 -5.35
C PHE A 170 -3.79 14.26 -4.24
N ALA A 171 -2.66 14.87 -4.57
CA ALA A 171 -1.57 15.17 -3.62
C ALA A 171 -1.87 16.39 -2.75
N ASP A 172 -2.53 17.38 -3.36
CA ASP A 172 -2.94 18.60 -2.70
C ASP A 172 -4.44 18.80 -2.84
N ALA A 173 -5.00 19.69 -2.03
CA ALA A 173 -6.36 20.15 -2.13
C ALA A 173 -6.44 21.65 -1.86
N THR A 174 -7.45 22.31 -2.42
CA THR A 174 -7.77 23.71 -2.13
C THR A 174 -9.25 23.88 -1.86
N ALA A 175 -9.59 24.74 -0.90
CA ALA A 175 -10.97 25.09 -0.59
C ALA A 175 -11.12 26.57 -0.24
N THR A 176 -12.35 27.07 -0.35
CA THR A 176 -12.71 28.37 0.23
C THR A 176 -12.99 28.23 1.73
N ALA A 177 -12.73 29.30 2.49
CA ALA A 177 -13.06 29.33 3.91
C ALA A 177 -14.57 29.23 4.17
N GLY A 178 -14.93 28.55 5.25
CA GLY A 178 -16.29 28.30 5.70
C GLY A 178 -16.62 26.81 5.83
N GLN A 179 -17.92 26.51 5.83
CA GLN A 179 -18.41 25.13 5.93
C GLN A 179 -18.10 24.35 4.64
N VAL A 180 -17.23 23.34 4.74
CA VAL A 180 -16.87 22.44 3.64
C VAL A 180 -17.26 21.01 4.01
N THR A 181 -17.88 20.30 3.07
CA THR A 181 -18.12 18.86 3.13
C THR A 181 -17.00 18.14 2.39
N VAL A 182 -16.27 17.30 3.10
CA VAL A 182 -15.14 16.54 2.58
C VAL A 182 -15.58 15.12 2.34
N LYS A 183 -15.30 14.58 1.14
CA LYS A 183 -15.74 13.26 0.72
C LYS A 183 -14.60 12.49 0.07
N SER A 184 -14.54 11.20 0.35
CA SER A 184 -13.56 10.29 -0.21
C SER A 184 -14.22 8.96 -0.52
N GLU A 185 -14.40 8.68 -1.81
CA GLU A 185 -14.82 7.36 -2.29
C GLU A 185 -13.64 6.39 -2.25
N ASN A 186 -13.87 5.20 -1.70
CA ASN A 186 -12.91 4.11 -1.68
C ASN A 186 -13.35 2.98 -2.64
N PRO A 187 -12.75 2.84 -3.83
CA PRO A 187 -13.10 1.74 -4.75
C PRO A 187 -12.47 0.40 -4.35
N GLN A 188 -11.56 0.37 -3.37
CA GLN A 188 -10.76 -0.80 -3.01
C GLN A 188 -11.41 -1.63 -1.89
N PRO A 189 -11.14 -2.94 -1.82
CA PRO A 189 -11.50 -3.75 -0.65
C PRO A 189 -10.69 -3.37 0.60
N THR A 190 -9.51 -2.79 0.43
CA THR A 190 -8.66 -2.26 1.50
C THR A 190 -9.38 -1.13 2.24
N GLN A 191 -9.30 -1.12 3.58
CA GLN A 191 -9.92 -0.09 4.42
C GLN A 191 -9.30 1.28 4.21
N HIS A 192 -10.12 2.31 3.99
CA HIS A 192 -9.64 3.69 3.92
C HIS A 192 -10.69 4.63 4.51
N ASP A 193 -10.25 5.77 5.01
CA ASP A 193 -11.12 6.89 5.36
C ASP A 193 -10.56 8.20 4.80
N ILE A 194 -11.08 9.32 5.27
CA ILE A 194 -10.49 10.64 5.09
C ILE A 194 -10.63 11.38 6.41
N ALA A 195 -9.52 11.96 6.87
CA ALA A 195 -9.44 12.81 8.04
C ALA A 195 -8.75 14.13 7.64
N ILE A 196 -9.03 15.20 8.38
CA ILE A 196 -8.33 16.48 8.28
C ILE A 196 -7.88 16.92 9.67
N GLU A 197 -6.62 17.32 9.77
CA GLU A 197 -6.07 17.99 10.95
C GLU A 197 -5.39 19.32 10.58
N GLY A 198 -5.41 20.28 11.51
CA GLY A 198 -4.74 21.58 11.38
C GLY A 198 -5.60 22.75 11.85
N ASN A 199 -4.96 23.85 12.26
CA ASN A 199 -5.66 25.08 12.69
C ASN A 199 -6.79 24.86 13.73
N GLY A 200 -6.63 23.87 14.62
CA GLY A 200 -7.63 23.53 15.64
C GLY A 200 -8.77 22.61 15.17
N VAL A 201 -8.74 22.15 13.91
CA VAL A 201 -9.64 21.11 13.36
C VAL A 201 -8.95 19.76 13.48
N ASN A 202 -9.71 18.74 13.88
CA ASN A 202 -9.33 17.33 13.85
C ASN A 202 -10.61 16.51 13.67
N GLU A 203 -11.01 16.34 12.41
CA GLU A 203 -12.28 15.72 12.02
C GLU A 203 -12.02 14.56 11.06
N LYS A 204 -12.89 13.54 11.07
CA LYS A 204 -12.75 12.39 10.18
C LYS A 204 -14.10 11.79 9.79
N GLY A 205 -14.11 11.14 8.63
CA GLY A 205 -15.21 10.30 8.18
C GLY A 205 -15.08 8.85 8.68
N GLU A 206 -16.04 8.02 8.30
CA GLU A 206 -16.04 6.59 8.60
C GLU A 206 -14.99 5.83 7.79
N VAL A 207 -14.45 4.75 8.36
CA VAL A 207 -13.62 3.80 7.61
C VAL A 207 -14.51 2.96 6.69
N VAL A 208 -14.22 2.99 5.39
CA VAL A 208 -15.02 2.38 4.34
C VAL A 208 -14.19 1.44 3.47
N THR A 209 -14.87 0.55 2.75
CA THR A 209 -14.31 -0.43 1.79
C THR A 209 -15.26 -0.57 0.59
N SER A 210 -14.79 -1.14 -0.51
CA SER A 210 -15.59 -1.71 -1.60
C SER A 210 -16.68 -0.79 -2.17
N GLY A 211 -16.29 0.44 -2.51
CA GLY A 211 -17.17 1.48 -3.07
C GLY A 211 -17.81 2.40 -2.04
N GLY A 212 -17.55 2.20 -0.75
CA GLY A 212 -18.04 3.09 0.30
C GLY A 212 -17.44 4.51 0.22
N VAL A 213 -18.15 5.48 0.79
CA VAL A 213 -17.75 6.89 0.81
C VAL A 213 -17.54 7.36 2.24
N SER A 214 -16.30 7.67 2.59
CA SER A 214 -15.96 8.36 3.84
C SER A 214 -16.28 9.85 3.68
N GLN A 215 -16.99 10.44 4.63
CA GLN A 215 -17.37 11.86 4.56
C GLN A 215 -17.55 12.49 5.94
N PHE A 216 -17.32 13.80 6.00
CA PHE A 216 -17.63 14.65 7.14
C PHE A 216 -17.74 16.12 6.69
N SER A 217 -18.25 17.00 7.55
CA SER A 217 -18.26 18.44 7.30
C SER A 217 -17.50 19.17 8.39
N ALA A 218 -16.68 20.15 8.01
CA ALA A 218 -15.91 20.98 8.92
C ALA A 218 -16.01 22.47 8.53
N ASP A 219 -15.98 23.35 9.52
CA ASP A 219 -15.84 24.79 9.31
C ASP A 219 -14.35 25.14 9.23
N LEU A 220 -13.87 25.45 8.03
CA LEU A 220 -12.47 25.65 7.74
C LEU A 220 -12.12 27.13 7.64
N LYS A 221 -11.14 27.56 8.43
CA LYS A 221 -10.59 28.93 8.38
C LYS A 221 -9.49 29.01 7.33
N PRO A 222 -9.18 30.21 6.81
CA PRO A 222 -8.00 30.39 5.96
C PRO A 222 -6.74 29.84 6.65
N GLY A 223 -5.97 29.03 5.93
CA GLY A 223 -4.80 28.35 6.50
C GLY A 223 -4.45 27.05 5.79
N THR A 224 -3.50 26.33 6.36
CA THR A 224 -3.03 25.03 5.85
C THR A 224 -3.43 23.93 6.80
N TYR A 225 -3.90 22.82 6.22
CA TYR A 225 -4.33 21.61 6.89
C TYR A 225 -3.65 20.40 6.22
N THR A 226 -3.62 19.28 6.92
CA THR A 226 -3.24 17.98 6.35
C THR A 226 -4.49 17.13 6.25
N PHE A 227 -4.74 16.55 5.07
CA PHE A 227 -5.71 15.48 4.93
C PHE A 227 -4.96 14.14 4.87
N PHE A 228 -5.49 13.11 5.52
CA PHE A 228 -4.80 11.82 5.66
C PHE A 228 -5.78 10.67 5.92
N CYS A 229 -5.31 9.43 5.75
CA CYS A 229 -6.04 8.22 6.14
C CYS A 229 -5.68 7.83 7.58
N SER A 230 -6.68 7.69 8.45
CA SER A 230 -6.50 7.37 9.87
C SER A 230 -6.38 5.87 10.15
N VAL A 231 -6.55 5.03 9.13
CA VAL A 231 -6.27 3.58 9.24
C VAL A 231 -4.79 3.39 9.59
N PRO A 232 -4.45 2.65 10.66
CA PRO A 232 -3.07 2.51 11.12
C PRO A 232 -2.11 2.07 10.00
N GLY A 233 -1.00 2.78 9.83
CA GLY A 233 0.00 2.50 8.79
C GLY A 233 -0.28 3.16 7.45
N HIS A 234 -1.49 3.64 7.19
CA HIS A 234 -1.83 4.17 5.87
C HIS A 234 -1.20 5.54 5.65
N ARG A 235 -1.27 6.42 6.65
CA ARG A 235 -0.59 7.72 6.63
C ARG A 235 0.92 7.55 6.53
N GLU A 236 1.50 6.66 7.31
CA GLU A 236 2.94 6.36 7.30
C GLU A 236 3.39 5.73 5.97
N GLY A 237 2.48 5.02 5.30
CA GLY A 237 2.64 4.53 3.93
C GLY A 237 2.50 5.63 2.85
N GLY A 238 2.35 6.90 3.24
CA GLY A 238 2.28 8.05 2.35
C GLY A 238 0.86 8.50 1.98
N MET A 239 -0.18 7.96 2.62
CA MET A 239 -1.57 8.32 2.35
C MET A 239 -1.98 9.62 3.06
N GLU A 240 -1.32 10.70 2.70
CA GLU A 240 -1.61 12.06 3.15
C GLU A 240 -1.37 13.09 2.06
N GLY A 241 -1.92 14.28 2.25
CA GLY A 241 -1.72 15.43 1.37
C GLY A 241 -2.08 16.74 2.05
N LYS A 242 -1.80 17.85 1.38
CA LYS A 242 -1.95 19.21 1.93
C LYS A 242 -3.23 19.86 1.44
N LEU A 243 -4.05 20.35 2.36
CA LEU A 243 -5.21 21.19 2.05
C LEU A 243 -4.88 22.67 2.35
N THR A 244 -5.04 23.53 1.35
CA THR A 244 -4.93 24.99 1.49
C THR A 244 -6.30 25.63 1.43
N VAL A 245 -6.69 26.30 2.50
CA VAL A 245 -7.97 27.02 2.60
C VAL A 245 -7.70 28.52 2.41
N LYS A 246 -8.40 29.14 1.48
CA LYS A 246 -8.24 30.56 1.09
C LYS A 246 -9.42 31.41 1.54
#